data_AF-A0A7S2F546-F1
#
_entry.id   AF-A0A7S2F546-F1
#
_cell.length_a   1.000
_cell.length_b   1.000
_cell.length_c   1.000
_cell.angle_alpha   90.00
_cell.angle_beta   90.00
_cell.angle_gamma   90.00
#
_symmetry.space_group_name_H-M   'P 1'
#
loop_
_entity.id
_entity.type
_entity.pdbx_description
1 polymer ?
#
loop_
_entity_poly.entity_id
_entity_poly.type
_entity_poly.pdbx_seq_one_letter_code
_entity_poly.pdbx_strand_id
1 'polypeptide(L)'
;RLLGWAPPALCDWRWFKTALPMSPKQRGTPPTGFVMGMVELKGTRCPGEVKEALRSINCTQRYLYEGEPRTLKPMDSSVQALDFNKILDSYDCLVMPLESGGGRTRPLHELPVEMVYFIQDVSRYVYSTRRPIRLVMLTCGCSGPSFAGMTDDGYGVPAATPLRGIFRCSRIENIQVPILHLDSDALVDPGRGKELAAQVEVELELSAPDAGFYKADVTEQNRAIIHTHREVAYRAGARFLPKLDLCARNPIFPGAKIPPLMGSATRR
;
A
#
# COMPACT_ATOMS: atom_id res chain seq x y z
N ARG A 1 -22.49 22.96 -3.08
CA ARG A 1 -22.40 21.48 -3.01
C ARG A 1 -22.29 20.98 -4.45
N LEU A 2 -21.09 20.64 -4.92
CA LEU A 2 -20.90 20.06 -6.25
C LEU A 2 -21.07 18.53 -6.12
N LEU A 3 -22.07 18.01 -6.85
CA LEU A 3 -22.23 16.58 -7.11
C LEU A 3 -20.99 16.08 -7.84
N GLY A 4 -20.52 14.88 -7.47
CA GLY A 4 -19.26 14.30 -7.92
C GLY A 4 -19.06 14.39 -9.42
N TRP A 5 -17.98 15.05 -9.82
CA TRP A 5 -17.43 14.90 -11.16
C TRP A 5 -16.74 13.53 -11.21
N ALA A 6 -17.40 12.54 -11.81
CA ALA A 6 -16.69 11.43 -12.42
C ALA A 6 -15.96 12.01 -13.64
N PRO A 7 -14.61 11.92 -13.74
CA PRO A 7 -13.92 12.39 -14.93
C PRO A 7 -14.50 11.66 -16.16
N PRO A 8 -14.75 12.35 -17.28
CA PRO A 8 -15.36 11.76 -18.46
C PRO A 8 -14.54 10.55 -18.93
N ALA A 9 -15.28 9.50 -19.31
CA ALA A 9 -14.83 8.15 -19.66
C ALA A 9 -13.99 8.06 -20.96
N LEU A 10 -12.96 8.89 -21.09
CA LEU A 10 -11.93 8.83 -22.15
C LEU A 10 -10.50 8.85 -21.60
N CYS A 11 -10.33 8.70 -20.28
CA CYS A 11 -9.02 8.65 -19.64
C CYS A 11 -8.70 7.20 -19.27
N ASP A 12 -7.66 6.62 -19.88
CA ASP A 12 -7.17 5.32 -19.43
C ASP A 12 -6.36 5.54 -18.15
N TRP A 13 -6.72 4.79 -17.10
CA TRP A 13 -5.90 4.74 -15.90
C TRP A 13 -4.70 3.82 -16.15
N ARG A 14 -3.54 4.39 -16.48
CA ARG A 14 -2.34 3.62 -16.83
C ARG A 14 -1.26 3.72 -15.77
N TRP A 15 -0.42 2.70 -15.74
CA TRP A 15 0.76 2.65 -14.89
C TRP A 15 1.95 3.21 -15.66
N PHE A 16 2.52 4.30 -15.16
CA PHE A 16 3.66 4.95 -15.77
C PHE A 16 4.91 4.63 -14.97
N LYS A 17 5.96 4.19 -15.66
CA LYS A 17 7.29 4.05 -15.06
C LYS A 17 7.74 5.43 -14.58
N THR A 18 8.28 5.47 -13.37
CA THR A 18 8.79 6.69 -12.71
C THR A 18 10.20 6.44 -12.18
N ALA A 19 10.91 7.53 -11.90
CA ALA A 19 12.21 7.45 -11.24
C ALA A 19 12.09 6.75 -9.88
N LEU A 20 13.11 5.98 -9.52
CA LEU A 20 13.23 5.44 -8.17
C LEU A 20 13.50 6.60 -7.22
N PRO A 21 12.74 6.70 -6.11
CA PRO A 21 12.94 7.76 -5.15
C PRO A 21 14.28 7.62 -4.44
N MET A 22 14.89 8.76 -4.14
CA MET A 22 16.14 8.80 -3.38
C MET A 22 15.88 8.43 -1.91
N SER A 23 16.79 7.63 -1.35
CA SER A 23 16.76 7.34 0.08
C SER A 23 16.92 8.61 0.93
N PRO A 24 16.46 8.62 2.20
CA PRO A 24 16.66 9.76 3.11
C PRO A 24 18.13 10.18 3.20
N LYS A 25 19.03 9.19 3.26
CA LYS A 25 20.49 9.40 3.28
C LYS A 25 20.98 10.15 2.03
N GLN A 26 20.45 9.83 0.86
CA GLN A 26 20.80 10.50 -0.40
C GLN A 26 20.18 11.90 -0.49
N ARG A 27 19.02 12.13 0.13
CA ARG A 27 18.37 13.45 0.20
C ARG A 27 19.02 14.39 1.22
N GLY A 28 19.78 13.87 2.17
CA GLY A 28 20.31 14.64 3.30
C GLY A 28 19.24 14.99 4.34
N THR A 29 18.05 14.39 4.24
CA THR A 29 16.94 14.60 5.18
C THR A 29 17.07 13.61 6.35
N PRO A 30 16.90 14.06 7.61
CA PRO A 30 16.93 13.15 8.74
C PRO A 30 15.75 12.17 8.64
N PRO A 31 15.95 10.87 8.92
CA PRO A 31 14.86 9.89 8.85
C PRO A 31 13.78 10.22 9.88
N THR A 32 12.53 9.99 9.51
CA THR A 32 11.37 10.15 10.40
C THR A 32 11.39 9.17 11.56
N GLY A 33 11.93 7.96 11.37
CA GLY A 33 12.00 6.95 12.42
C GLY A 33 10.63 6.48 12.93
N PHE A 34 9.59 6.52 12.09
CA PHE A 34 8.23 6.11 12.47
C PHE A 34 8.20 4.77 13.21
N VAL A 35 7.45 4.72 14.32
CA VAL A 35 7.23 3.48 15.07
C VAL A 35 6.15 2.67 14.35
N MET A 36 6.52 1.46 13.89
CA MET A 36 5.67 0.64 13.04
C MET A 36 5.24 -0.67 13.72
N GLY A 37 3.98 -1.03 13.54
CA GLY A 37 3.43 -2.33 13.92
C GLY A 37 3.05 -3.13 12.68
N MET A 38 3.24 -4.45 12.70
CA MET A 38 2.76 -5.33 11.63
C MET A 38 1.42 -5.93 12.02
N VAL A 39 0.45 -5.92 11.11
CA VAL A 39 -0.85 -6.56 11.30
C VAL A 39 -1.08 -7.58 10.18
N GLU A 40 -1.18 -8.86 10.55
CA GLU A 40 -1.54 -9.95 9.65
C GLU A 40 -3.06 -10.20 9.74
N LEU A 41 -3.69 -10.42 8.58
CA LEU A 41 -5.06 -10.91 8.50
C LEU A 41 -5.06 -12.43 8.39
N LYS A 42 -6.10 -13.08 8.90
CA LYS A 42 -6.23 -14.53 8.78
C LYS A 42 -6.22 -14.96 7.31
N GLY A 43 -5.34 -15.89 6.97
CA GLY A 43 -5.18 -16.40 5.61
C GLY A 43 -4.19 -15.62 4.74
N THR A 44 -3.79 -14.41 5.16
CA THR A 44 -2.61 -13.74 4.61
C THR A 44 -1.37 -14.20 5.37
N ARG A 45 -0.24 -14.26 4.68
CA ARG A 45 1.06 -14.56 5.30
C ARG A 45 2.03 -13.45 4.97
N CYS A 46 3.02 -13.27 5.82
CA CYS A 46 4.20 -12.50 5.48
C CYS A 46 5.42 -13.44 5.44
N PRO A 47 6.20 -13.48 4.33
CA PRO A 47 7.39 -14.31 4.25
C PRO A 47 8.38 -14.00 5.38
N GLY A 48 9.09 -15.02 5.85
CA GLY A 48 10.03 -14.88 6.98
C GLY A 48 11.09 -13.81 6.71
N GLU A 49 11.66 -13.78 5.50
CA GLU A 49 12.66 -12.78 5.12
C GLU A 49 12.12 -11.35 5.16
N VAL A 50 10.86 -11.16 4.76
CA VAL A 50 10.18 -9.86 4.82
C VAL A 50 9.96 -9.44 6.27
N LYS A 51 9.51 -10.36 7.13
CA LYS A 51 9.33 -10.10 8.57
C LYS A 51 10.62 -9.61 9.21
N GLU A 52 11.72 -10.31 8.99
CA GLU A 52 13.02 -9.93 9.54
C GLU A 52 13.53 -8.60 8.98
N ALA A 53 13.35 -8.35 7.69
CA ALA A 53 13.77 -7.10 7.09
C ALA A 53 12.96 -5.89 7.58
N LEU A 54 11.65 -6.04 7.79
CA LEU A 54 10.81 -4.95 8.30
C LEU A 54 11.20 -4.53 9.73
N ARG A 55 11.79 -5.41 10.54
CA ARG A 55 12.38 -5.05 11.84
C ARG A 55 13.48 -4.00 11.72
N SER A 56 14.23 -4.01 10.61
CA SER A 56 15.32 -3.04 10.38
C SER A 56 14.84 -1.61 10.17
N ILE A 57 13.54 -1.42 9.91
CA ILE A 57 12.90 -0.11 9.76
C ILE A 57 11.93 0.19 10.91
N ASN A 58 12.17 -0.31 12.12
CA ASN A 58 11.31 -0.11 13.31
C ASN A 58 9.92 -0.77 13.24
N CYS A 59 9.72 -1.79 12.39
CA CYS A 59 8.51 -2.62 12.41
C CYS A 59 8.75 -3.92 13.19
N THR A 60 8.70 -3.84 14.51
CA THR A 60 9.17 -4.91 15.40
C THR A 60 8.06 -5.83 15.90
N GLN A 61 6.94 -5.26 16.33
CA GLN A 61 5.83 -5.99 16.93
C GLN A 61 4.84 -6.47 15.86
N ARG A 62 4.22 -7.62 16.13
CA ARG A 62 3.31 -8.30 15.18
C ARG A 62 2.01 -8.67 15.86
N TYR A 63 0.91 -8.39 15.18
CA TYR A 63 -0.43 -8.69 15.62
C TYR A 63 -1.20 -9.46 14.56
N LEU A 64 -2.09 -10.34 15.02
CA LEU A 64 -3.11 -10.97 14.21
C LEU A 64 -4.43 -10.25 14.47
N TYR A 65 -5.10 -9.78 13.41
CA TYR A 65 -6.45 -9.23 13.51
C TYR A 65 -7.49 -10.34 13.32
N GLU A 66 -8.19 -10.70 14.40
CA GLU A 66 -9.17 -11.80 14.40
C GLU A 66 -10.17 -11.71 15.58
N GLY A 67 -11.15 -12.61 15.62
CA GLY A 67 -12.12 -12.78 16.72
C GLY A 67 -13.48 -12.14 16.45
N GLU A 68 -14.48 -12.46 17.27
CA GLU A 68 -15.82 -11.86 17.21
C GLU A 68 -16.20 -11.43 18.64
N PRO A 69 -16.06 -10.13 19.00
CA PRO A 69 -15.64 -9.00 18.16
C PRO A 69 -14.16 -9.05 17.71
N ARG A 70 -13.85 -8.39 16.60
CA ARG A 70 -12.49 -8.35 16.03
C ARG A 70 -11.54 -7.55 16.92
N THR A 71 -10.34 -8.06 17.14
CA THR A 71 -9.30 -7.47 18.02
C THR A 71 -7.91 -7.69 17.44
N LEU A 72 -6.90 -6.98 17.97
CA LEU A 72 -5.49 -7.23 17.67
C LEU A 72 -4.89 -8.12 18.75
N LYS A 73 -4.53 -9.35 18.39
CA LYS A 73 -3.82 -10.27 19.29
C LYS A 73 -2.33 -10.26 19.01
N PRO A 74 -1.47 -10.07 20.02
CA PRO A 74 -0.04 -10.18 19.82
C PRO A 74 0.32 -11.60 19.35
N MET A 75 1.15 -11.69 18.31
CA MET A 75 1.66 -12.98 17.83
C MET A 75 2.90 -13.45 18.60
N ASP A 76 3.52 -12.56 19.36
CA ASP A 76 4.61 -12.89 20.26
C ASP A 76 4.08 -13.09 21.68
N SER A 77 4.39 -14.25 22.26
CA SER A 77 3.98 -14.61 23.61
C SER A 77 4.56 -13.69 24.69
N SER A 78 5.64 -12.96 24.40
CA SER A 78 6.25 -12.02 25.36
C SER A 78 5.52 -10.68 25.45
N VAL A 79 4.60 -10.39 24.53
CA VAL A 79 3.90 -9.10 24.47
C VAL A 79 2.56 -9.21 25.21
N GLN A 80 2.36 -8.33 26.19
CA GLN A 80 1.11 -8.29 26.94
C GLN A 80 -0.06 -7.98 26.00
N ALA A 81 -1.16 -8.72 26.16
CA ALA A 81 -2.41 -8.41 25.48
C ALA A 81 -2.94 -7.06 25.99
N LEU A 82 -2.97 -6.07 25.10
CA LEU A 82 -3.54 -4.75 25.34
C LEU A 82 -4.85 -4.61 24.58
N ASP A 83 -5.68 -3.66 24.99
CA ASP A 83 -6.85 -3.27 24.23
C ASP A 83 -6.46 -2.61 22.91
N PHE A 84 -7.33 -2.75 21.90
CA PHE A 84 -7.08 -2.30 20.53
C PHE A 84 -6.61 -0.84 20.47
N ASN A 85 -7.25 0.06 21.21
CA ASN A 85 -6.90 1.49 21.21
C ASN A 85 -5.51 1.76 21.80
N LYS A 86 -5.13 1.09 22.91
CA LYS A 86 -3.78 1.23 23.47
C LYS A 86 -2.70 0.67 22.56
N ILE A 87 -3.01 -0.39 21.80
CA ILE A 87 -2.11 -0.90 20.76
C ILE A 87 -1.91 0.20 19.72
N LEU A 88 -3.00 0.79 19.21
CA LEU A 88 -2.94 1.87 18.23
C LEU A 88 -2.17 3.11 18.75
N ASP A 89 -2.25 3.43 20.04
CA ASP A 89 -1.49 4.51 20.67
C ASP A 89 0.04 4.31 20.59
N SER A 90 0.50 3.08 20.37
CA SER A 90 1.93 2.77 20.35
C SER A 90 2.59 2.97 18.97
N TYR A 91 1.80 3.25 17.92
CA TYR A 91 2.29 3.26 16.54
C TYR A 91 1.98 4.56 15.79
N ASP A 92 2.87 4.91 14.87
CA ASP A 92 2.64 5.96 13.86
C ASP A 92 2.06 5.36 12.57
N CYS A 93 2.38 4.08 12.34
CA CYS A 93 2.06 3.37 11.11
C CYS A 93 1.84 1.88 11.36
N LEU A 94 0.88 1.30 10.64
CA LEU A 94 0.60 -0.14 10.61
C LEU A 94 0.92 -0.69 9.23
N VAL A 95 1.77 -1.72 9.18
CA VAL A 95 2.16 -2.42 7.96
C VAL A 95 1.34 -3.70 7.84
N MET A 96 0.62 -3.85 6.74
CA MET A 96 -0.26 -4.98 6.47
C MET A 96 0.22 -5.76 5.24
N PRO A 97 0.94 -6.88 5.43
CA PRO A 97 1.28 -7.79 4.35
C PRO A 97 0.05 -8.61 3.94
N LEU A 98 -0.34 -8.45 2.68
CA LEU A 98 -1.52 -9.07 2.05
C LEU A 98 -1.04 -10.00 0.92
N GLU A 99 0.02 -10.73 1.19
CA GLU A 99 0.54 -11.79 0.32
C GLU A 99 -0.49 -12.92 0.26
N SER A 100 -0.71 -13.45 -0.94
CA SER A 100 -1.81 -14.35 -1.23
C SER A 100 -1.33 -15.64 -1.94
N GLY A 101 -0.12 -15.69 -2.48
CA GLY A 101 0.48 -16.84 -3.15
C GLY A 101 1.45 -17.60 -2.24
N GLY A 102 1.03 -18.75 -1.72
CA GLY A 102 1.93 -19.58 -0.89
C GLY A 102 1.34 -20.85 -0.31
N GLY A 103 0.43 -21.52 -1.04
CA GLY A 103 -0.20 -22.77 -0.58
C GLY A 103 -1.23 -22.53 0.53
N ARG A 104 -2.47 -22.23 0.15
CA ARG A 104 -3.52 -21.87 1.11
C ARG A 104 -4.25 -23.08 1.66
N THR A 105 -4.56 -23.02 2.97
CA THR A 105 -5.58 -23.85 3.63
C THR A 105 -6.93 -23.14 3.76
N ARG A 106 -7.05 -21.84 3.40
CA ARG A 106 -8.30 -21.07 3.48
C ARG A 106 -8.58 -20.21 2.24
N PRO A 107 -9.85 -20.02 1.87
CA PRO A 107 -10.24 -19.20 0.73
C PRO A 107 -10.12 -17.70 1.07
N LEU A 108 -9.59 -16.90 0.15
CA LEU A 108 -9.36 -15.46 0.36
C LEU A 108 -10.51 -14.55 -0.08
N HIS A 109 -11.69 -15.10 -0.38
CA HIS A 109 -12.84 -14.27 -0.77
C HIS A 109 -13.33 -13.36 0.38
N GLU A 110 -13.01 -13.70 1.63
CA GLU A 110 -13.33 -12.88 2.80
C GLU A 110 -12.34 -11.70 3.00
N LEU A 111 -11.19 -11.69 2.32
CA LEU A 111 -10.14 -10.69 2.51
C LEU A 111 -10.64 -9.24 2.34
N PRO A 112 -11.47 -8.90 1.32
CA PRO A 112 -12.05 -7.57 1.20
C PRO A 112 -12.93 -7.17 2.38
N VAL A 113 -13.70 -8.11 2.94
CA VAL A 113 -14.59 -7.86 4.07
C VAL A 113 -13.78 -7.59 5.34
N GLU A 114 -12.78 -8.43 5.63
CA GLU A 114 -11.88 -8.23 6.76
C GLU A 114 -11.13 -6.90 6.68
N MET A 115 -10.71 -6.49 5.49
CA MET A 115 -10.04 -5.22 5.27
C MET A 115 -10.98 -4.02 5.54
N VAL A 116 -12.25 -4.10 5.12
CA VAL A 116 -13.23 -3.05 5.41
C VAL A 116 -13.43 -2.91 6.92
N TYR A 117 -13.59 -4.02 7.65
CA TYR A 117 -13.74 -3.97 9.11
C TYR A 117 -12.52 -3.36 9.79
N PHE A 118 -11.31 -3.78 9.39
CA PHE A 118 -10.08 -3.22 9.93
C PHE A 118 -9.97 -1.71 9.72
N ILE A 119 -10.20 -1.23 8.48
CA ILE A 119 -10.15 0.21 8.17
C ILE A 119 -11.21 0.96 8.97
N GLN A 120 -12.41 0.40 9.15
CA GLN A 120 -13.46 1.02 9.96
C GLN A 120 -13.06 1.13 11.44
N ASP A 121 -12.46 0.10 12.03
CA ASP A 121 -12.01 0.13 13.42
C ASP A 121 -10.89 1.17 13.65
N VAL A 122 -9.89 1.20 12.77
CA VAL A 122 -8.84 2.24 12.81
C VAL A 122 -9.45 3.62 12.62
N SER A 123 -10.41 3.76 11.69
CA SER A 123 -11.10 5.04 11.46
C SER A 123 -11.83 5.54 12.71
N ARG A 124 -12.56 4.66 13.40
CA ARG A 124 -13.24 4.99 14.66
C ARG A 124 -12.27 5.49 15.71
N TYR A 125 -11.13 4.81 15.86
CA TYR A 125 -10.06 5.26 16.76
C TYR A 125 -9.58 6.67 16.36
N VAL A 126 -9.17 6.89 15.11
CA VAL A 126 -8.63 8.18 14.64
C VAL A 126 -9.64 9.32 14.83
N TYR A 127 -10.93 9.09 14.57
CA TYR A 127 -11.97 10.09 14.82
C TYR A 127 -12.11 10.44 16.30
N SER A 128 -12.04 9.43 17.18
CA SER A 128 -12.18 9.62 18.63
C SER A 128 -10.98 10.31 19.28
N THR A 129 -9.77 10.00 18.83
CA THR A 129 -8.52 10.51 19.44
C THR A 129 -7.93 11.69 18.71
N ARG A 130 -8.38 11.97 17.48
CA ARG A 130 -7.80 12.96 16.55
C ARG A 130 -6.32 12.71 16.25
N ARG A 131 -5.83 11.49 16.48
CA ARG A 131 -4.47 11.07 16.19
C ARG A 131 -4.42 10.28 14.89
N PRO A 132 -3.73 10.76 13.84
CA PRO A 132 -3.65 10.05 12.57
C PRO A 132 -2.78 8.79 12.70
N ILE A 133 -3.21 7.71 12.05
CA ILE A 133 -2.46 6.46 11.89
C ILE A 133 -2.36 6.15 10.41
N ARG A 134 -1.13 5.92 9.94
CA ARG A 134 -0.87 5.53 8.54
C ARG A 134 -1.02 4.03 8.38
N LEU A 135 -1.64 3.61 7.29
CA LEU A 135 -1.75 2.21 6.89
C LEU A 135 -0.87 1.98 5.66
N VAL A 136 0.08 1.07 5.76
CA VAL A 136 0.93 0.62 4.66
C VAL A 136 0.46 -0.76 4.22
N MET A 137 -0.29 -0.79 3.12
CA MET A 137 -0.85 -2.01 2.55
C MET A 137 0.14 -2.59 1.55
N LEU A 138 0.69 -3.76 1.86
CA LEU A 138 1.65 -4.45 1.00
C LEU A 138 0.95 -5.57 0.24
N THR A 139 0.89 -5.48 -1.07
CA THR A 139 0.39 -6.55 -1.93
C THR A 139 1.51 -7.03 -2.88
N CYS A 140 1.32 -8.19 -3.50
CA CYS A 140 2.21 -8.68 -4.55
C CYS A 140 1.37 -9.07 -5.75
N GLY A 141 1.70 -8.57 -6.93
CA GLY A 141 1.04 -9.07 -8.12
C GLY A 141 -0.43 -8.69 -8.28
N CYS A 142 -0.98 -7.82 -7.43
CA CYS A 142 -2.42 -7.56 -7.38
C CYS A 142 -2.80 -6.21 -7.98
N SER A 143 -1.82 -5.33 -8.17
CA SER A 143 -1.91 -4.04 -8.86
C SER A 143 -0.76 -3.91 -9.86
N GLY A 144 -0.62 -2.75 -10.50
CA GLY A 144 0.54 -2.48 -11.37
C GLY A 144 0.32 -2.76 -12.86
N PRO A 145 1.38 -2.59 -13.67
CA PRO A 145 1.33 -2.72 -15.13
C PRO A 145 1.19 -4.16 -15.64
N SER A 146 1.39 -5.16 -14.79
CA SER A 146 1.34 -6.58 -15.16
C SER A 146 0.99 -7.46 -13.96
N PHE A 147 0.24 -8.53 -14.25
CA PHE A 147 -0.15 -9.60 -13.32
C PHE A 147 0.56 -10.94 -13.65
N ALA A 148 1.56 -10.93 -14.54
CA ALA A 148 2.20 -12.15 -15.02
C ALA A 148 2.83 -12.96 -13.88
N GLY A 149 2.58 -14.27 -13.85
CA GLY A 149 3.14 -15.20 -12.86
C GLY A 149 2.46 -15.20 -11.49
N MET A 150 1.31 -14.53 -11.34
CA MET A 150 0.62 -14.40 -10.06
C MET A 150 -0.41 -15.50 -9.85
N THR A 151 -0.57 -15.93 -8.59
CA THR A 151 -1.51 -16.99 -8.23
C THR A 151 -2.94 -16.46 -8.32
N ASP A 152 -3.72 -17.11 -9.17
CA ASP A 152 -5.14 -16.88 -9.37
C ASP A 152 -5.94 -17.28 -8.12
N ASP A 153 -6.98 -16.52 -7.76
CA ASP A 153 -7.93 -16.86 -6.70
C ASP A 153 -8.97 -17.93 -7.11
N GLY A 154 -8.90 -18.41 -8.36
CA GLY A 154 -9.82 -19.35 -8.97
C GLY A 154 -10.79 -18.70 -9.97
N TYR A 155 -10.75 -17.37 -10.12
CA TYR A 155 -11.61 -16.58 -11.01
C TYR A 155 -10.84 -15.76 -12.06
N GLY A 156 -9.55 -16.01 -12.26
CA GLY A 156 -8.69 -15.30 -13.20
C GLY A 156 -7.94 -14.10 -12.60
N VAL A 157 -8.07 -13.82 -11.28
CA VAL A 157 -7.52 -12.61 -10.65
C VAL A 157 -6.90 -12.87 -9.27
N PRO A 158 -5.87 -12.14 -8.87
CA PRO A 158 -5.35 -12.22 -7.51
C PRO A 158 -6.36 -11.72 -6.47
N ALA A 159 -6.51 -12.43 -5.35
CA ALA A 159 -7.53 -12.14 -4.33
C ALA A 159 -7.42 -10.75 -3.68
N ALA A 160 -6.22 -10.13 -3.67
CA ALA A 160 -6.05 -8.78 -3.14
C ALA A 160 -6.27 -7.67 -4.18
N THR A 161 -6.55 -7.99 -5.45
CA THR A 161 -6.86 -7.00 -6.50
C THR A 161 -8.06 -6.10 -6.15
N PRO A 162 -9.18 -6.62 -5.61
CA PRO A 162 -10.33 -5.78 -5.21
C PRO A 162 -9.98 -4.75 -4.12
N LEU A 163 -8.98 -5.04 -3.28
CA LEU A 163 -8.57 -4.14 -2.18
C LEU A 163 -8.11 -2.78 -2.68
N ARG A 164 -7.57 -2.71 -3.90
CA ARG A 164 -7.22 -1.45 -4.55
C ARG A 164 -8.40 -0.47 -4.60
N GLY A 165 -9.60 -0.96 -4.90
CA GLY A 165 -10.83 -0.17 -4.92
C GLY A 165 -11.20 0.33 -3.53
N ILE A 166 -11.18 -0.57 -2.54
CA ILE A 166 -11.44 -0.25 -1.13
C ILE A 166 -10.49 0.85 -0.66
N PHE A 167 -9.19 0.68 -0.88
CA PHE A 167 -8.19 1.67 -0.49
C PHE A 167 -8.46 3.02 -1.13
N ARG A 168 -8.87 3.09 -2.40
CA ARG A 168 -9.18 4.39 -3.03
C ARG A 168 -10.39 5.08 -2.39
N CYS A 169 -11.46 4.33 -2.16
CA CYS A 169 -12.64 4.88 -1.48
C CYS A 169 -12.29 5.38 -0.08
N SER A 170 -11.59 4.56 0.72
CA SER A 170 -11.20 4.92 2.08
C SER A 170 -10.32 6.17 2.14
N ARG A 171 -9.40 6.37 1.18
CA ARG A 171 -8.57 7.58 1.12
C ARG A 171 -9.37 8.86 0.90
N ILE A 172 -10.49 8.77 0.18
CA ILE A 172 -11.39 9.91 -0.09
C ILE A 172 -12.35 10.13 1.08
N GLU A 173 -12.88 9.04 1.65
CA GLU A 173 -13.85 9.07 2.75
C GLU A 173 -13.21 9.46 4.08
N ASN A 174 -12.00 8.99 4.36
CA ASN A 174 -11.28 9.25 5.61
C ASN A 174 -9.85 9.73 5.37
N ILE A 175 -9.72 11.04 5.12
CA ILE A 175 -8.44 11.70 4.87
C ILE A 175 -7.46 11.55 6.06
N GLN A 176 -7.97 11.38 7.28
CA GLN A 176 -7.17 11.29 8.51
C GLN A 176 -6.55 9.91 8.74
N VAL A 177 -6.89 8.91 7.91
CA VAL A 177 -6.26 7.58 7.91
C VAL A 177 -5.50 7.42 6.59
N PRO A 178 -4.24 7.89 6.50
CA PRO A 178 -3.45 7.78 5.28
C PRO A 178 -3.23 6.34 4.86
N ILE A 179 -3.51 6.01 3.61
CA ILE A 179 -3.26 4.67 3.06
C ILE A 179 -2.18 4.76 1.97
N LEU A 180 -1.02 4.14 2.24
CA LEU A 180 0.00 3.84 1.25
C LEU A 180 -0.22 2.41 0.77
N HIS A 181 -0.69 2.25 -0.46
CA HIS A 181 -0.76 0.94 -1.13
C HIS A 181 0.51 0.72 -1.94
N LEU A 182 1.33 -0.24 -1.52
CA LEU A 182 2.57 -0.63 -2.18
C LEU A 182 2.44 -2.06 -2.67
N ASP A 183 2.46 -2.22 -3.99
CA ASP A 183 2.33 -3.51 -4.63
C ASP A 183 3.67 -3.94 -5.25
N SER A 184 4.35 -4.93 -4.67
CA SER A 184 5.76 -5.22 -4.99
C SER A 184 6.04 -6.70 -5.19
N ASP A 185 6.80 -7.01 -6.24
CA ASP A 185 7.37 -8.35 -6.49
C ASP A 185 8.36 -8.78 -5.39
N ALA A 186 8.73 -7.91 -4.46
CA ALA A 186 9.60 -8.26 -3.33
C ALA A 186 8.85 -8.97 -2.19
N LEU A 187 7.51 -8.99 -2.24
CA LEU A 187 6.67 -9.64 -1.24
C LEU A 187 6.40 -11.12 -1.55
N VAL A 188 6.57 -11.59 -2.80
CA VAL A 188 6.36 -13.01 -3.18
C VAL A 188 7.32 -13.94 -2.45
N ASP A 189 6.87 -15.10 -1.96
CA ASP A 189 7.70 -16.12 -1.29
C ASP A 189 8.80 -16.64 -2.24
N PRO A 190 10.09 -16.74 -1.84
CA PRO A 190 10.67 -16.65 -0.48
C PRO A 190 10.74 -15.24 0.16
N GLY A 191 10.40 -14.20 -0.59
CA GLY A 191 10.51 -12.80 -0.22
C GLY A 191 11.85 -12.20 -0.65
N ARG A 192 11.89 -10.90 -0.93
CA ARG A 192 13.11 -10.09 -1.03
C ARG A 192 13.06 -9.01 0.03
N GLY A 193 13.18 -9.44 1.30
CA GLY A 193 12.86 -8.61 2.46
C GLY A 193 13.56 -7.25 2.49
N LYS A 194 14.89 -7.22 2.24
CA LYS A 194 15.67 -5.98 2.24
C LYS A 194 15.19 -4.98 1.19
N GLU A 195 14.83 -5.46 0.01
CA GLU A 195 14.30 -4.64 -1.08
C GLU A 195 12.94 -4.06 -0.71
N LEU A 196 12.05 -4.89 -0.14
CA LEU A 196 10.73 -4.44 0.29
C LEU A 196 10.80 -3.41 1.43
N ALA A 197 11.64 -3.65 2.44
CA ALA A 197 11.85 -2.72 3.55
C ALA A 197 12.36 -1.35 3.05
N ALA A 198 13.33 -1.35 2.12
CA ALA A 198 13.81 -0.13 1.49
C ALA A 198 12.70 0.59 0.69
N GLN A 199 11.86 -0.13 -0.05
CA GLN A 199 10.73 0.47 -0.77
C GLN A 199 9.72 1.11 0.20
N VAL A 200 9.40 0.44 1.32
CA VAL A 200 8.49 0.97 2.35
C VAL A 200 9.07 2.23 2.99
N GLU A 201 10.32 2.17 3.46
CA GLU A 201 11.00 3.31 4.07
C GLU A 201 11.01 4.51 3.12
N VAL A 202 11.47 4.32 1.88
CA VAL A 202 11.59 5.44 0.95
C VAL A 202 10.23 6.03 0.58
N GLU A 203 9.19 5.22 0.37
CA GLU A 203 7.84 5.76 0.08
C GLU A 203 7.22 6.53 1.25
N LEU A 204 7.43 6.09 2.49
CA LEU A 204 7.00 6.82 3.68
C LEU A 204 7.74 8.16 3.81
N GLU A 205 9.04 8.14 3.55
CA GLU A 205 9.91 9.31 3.67
C GLU A 205 9.74 10.31 2.52
N LEU A 206 9.13 9.93 1.40
CA LEU A 206 8.91 10.83 0.26
C LEU A 206 8.04 12.04 0.58
N SER A 207 7.22 11.94 1.63
CA SER A 207 6.35 13.02 2.06
C SER A 207 6.96 13.83 3.22
N ALA A 208 8.11 13.40 3.77
CA ALA A 208 8.74 14.05 4.90
C ALA A 208 9.30 15.44 4.51
N PRO A 209 9.16 16.46 5.39
CA PRO A 209 9.76 17.77 5.19
C PRO A 209 11.30 17.73 5.15
N ASP A 210 11.92 18.61 4.35
CA ASP A 210 13.38 18.62 4.14
C ASP A 210 14.17 18.88 5.43
N ALA A 211 13.66 19.76 6.30
CA ALA A 211 14.26 20.05 7.61
C ALA A 211 14.07 18.92 8.64
N GLY A 212 13.28 17.89 8.30
CA GLY A 212 12.92 16.76 9.16
C GLY A 212 11.51 16.86 9.74
N PHE A 213 10.83 15.73 9.84
CA PHE A 213 9.42 15.64 10.23
C PHE A 213 9.14 16.28 11.61
N TYR A 214 9.91 15.93 12.65
CA TYR A 214 9.67 16.46 14.01
C TYR A 214 10.12 17.91 14.22
N LYS A 215 10.88 18.49 13.29
CA LYS A 215 11.29 19.90 13.33
C LYS A 215 10.36 20.80 12.53
N ALA A 216 9.62 20.22 11.58
CA ALA A 216 8.65 20.91 10.76
C ALA A 216 7.46 21.41 11.59
N ASP A 217 6.78 22.44 11.09
CA ASP A 217 5.58 22.93 11.75
C ASP A 217 4.40 21.95 11.61
N VAL A 218 3.33 22.20 12.36
CA VAL A 218 2.13 21.34 12.36
C VAL A 218 1.49 21.24 10.97
N THR A 219 1.57 22.30 10.15
CA THR A 219 0.99 22.33 8.81
C THR A 219 1.77 21.42 7.86
N GLU A 220 3.10 21.51 7.90
CA GLU A 220 4.01 20.67 7.12
C GLU A 220 3.93 19.21 7.53
N GLN A 221 3.87 18.94 8.85
CA GLN A 221 3.66 17.59 9.37
C GLN A 221 2.34 17.00 8.86
N ASN A 222 1.23 17.73 9.02
CA ASN A 222 -0.09 17.29 8.54
C ASN A 222 -0.12 17.06 7.03
N ARG A 223 0.54 17.94 6.27
CA ARG A 223 0.69 17.79 4.83
C ARG A 223 1.46 16.51 4.50
N ALA A 224 2.57 16.24 5.18
CA ALA A 224 3.35 15.01 5.02
C ALA A 224 2.52 13.75 5.33
N ILE A 225 1.70 13.79 6.39
CA ILE A 225 0.77 12.71 6.74
C ILE A 225 -0.20 12.45 5.58
N ILE A 226 -0.87 13.48 5.09
CA ILE A 226 -1.88 13.36 4.03
C ILE A 226 -1.27 12.91 2.70
N HIS A 227 -0.08 13.39 2.33
CA HIS A 227 0.60 12.98 1.09
C HIS A 227 1.10 11.54 1.09
N THR A 228 0.99 10.83 2.22
CA THR A 228 1.18 9.39 2.31
C THR A 228 0.07 8.62 1.57
N HIS A 229 -1.10 9.23 1.33
CA HIS A 229 -2.17 8.68 0.48
C HIS A 229 -1.68 8.44 -0.94
N ARG A 230 -1.23 7.22 -1.24
CA ARG A 230 -0.59 6.90 -2.52
C ARG A 230 -0.79 5.45 -2.88
N GLU A 231 -0.72 5.20 -4.18
CA GLU A 231 -0.68 3.87 -4.77
C GLU A 231 0.60 3.77 -5.61
N VAL A 232 1.41 2.75 -5.37
CA VAL A 232 2.71 2.53 -6.01
C VAL A 232 2.84 1.05 -6.34
N ALA A 233 3.39 0.74 -7.52
CA ALA A 233 3.78 -0.62 -7.86
C ALA A 233 5.28 -0.71 -8.14
N TYR A 234 5.92 -1.75 -7.62
CA TYR A 234 7.30 -2.11 -7.93
C TYR A 234 7.30 -3.41 -8.72
N ARG A 235 7.81 -3.36 -9.95
CA ARG A 235 7.87 -4.49 -10.89
C ARG A 235 9.21 -4.58 -11.57
N ALA A 236 9.85 -5.74 -11.51
CA ALA A 236 11.14 -5.99 -12.16
C ALA A 236 12.17 -4.85 -11.94
N GLY A 237 12.29 -4.37 -10.69
CA GLY A 237 13.20 -3.29 -10.31
C GLY A 237 12.79 -1.87 -10.75
N ALA A 238 11.63 -1.70 -11.37
CA ALA A 238 11.09 -0.40 -11.76
C ALA A 238 9.90 0.00 -10.88
N ARG A 239 9.78 1.31 -10.63
CA ARG A 239 8.68 1.91 -9.89
C ARG A 239 7.64 2.49 -10.84
N PHE A 240 6.37 2.21 -10.55
CA PHE A 240 5.24 2.68 -11.34
C PHE A 240 4.27 3.47 -10.47
N LEU A 241 3.79 4.58 -11.01
CA LEU A 241 2.68 5.31 -10.43
C LEU A 241 1.49 5.28 -11.39
N PRO A 242 0.28 5.17 -10.84
CA PRO A 242 -0.90 5.33 -11.64
C PRO A 242 -1.08 6.80 -12.05
N LYS A 243 -1.34 7.06 -13.33
CA LYS A 243 -1.69 8.41 -13.83
C LYS A 243 -2.81 8.31 -14.85
N LEU A 244 -3.56 9.40 -15.00
CA LEU A 244 -4.54 9.55 -16.06
C LEU A 244 -3.81 9.77 -17.39
N ASP A 245 -4.08 8.92 -18.37
CA ASP A 245 -3.71 9.16 -19.76
C ASP A 245 -4.90 9.86 -20.44
N LEU A 246 -4.80 11.18 -20.60
CA LEU A 246 -5.89 12.02 -21.10
C LEU A 246 -6.18 11.83 -22.61
N CYS A 247 -5.44 10.98 -23.32
CA CYS A 247 -5.75 10.68 -24.71
C CYS A 247 -5.14 9.36 -25.19
N ALA A 248 -5.92 8.27 -25.16
CA ALA A 248 -5.50 6.98 -25.72
C ALA A 248 -5.12 7.04 -27.22
N ARG A 249 -5.56 8.10 -27.94
CA ARG A 249 -5.25 8.35 -29.37
C ARG A 249 -4.26 9.49 -29.64
N ASN A 250 -3.88 10.30 -28.64
CA ASN A 250 -2.99 11.45 -28.82
C ASN A 250 -2.19 11.74 -27.52
N PRO A 251 -1.25 10.85 -27.16
CA PRO A 251 -0.57 10.88 -25.87
C PRO A 251 0.18 12.20 -25.66
N ILE A 252 -0.12 12.92 -24.56
CA ILE A 252 0.58 14.16 -24.17
C ILE A 252 2.00 13.84 -23.66
N PHE A 253 2.22 12.61 -23.19
CA PHE A 253 3.53 12.17 -22.70
C PHE A 253 4.37 11.55 -23.84
N PRO A 254 5.58 12.07 -24.12
CA PRO A 254 6.46 11.49 -25.14
C PRO A 254 6.85 10.06 -24.75
N GLY A 255 6.58 9.09 -25.63
CA GLY A 255 7.00 7.69 -25.46
C GLY A 255 5.93 6.62 -25.71
N ALA A 256 4.66 7.00 -25.86
CA ALA A 256 3.62 6.06 -26.26
C ALA A 256 3.77 5.67 -27.74
N LYS A 257 4.22 4.44 -27.98
CA LYS A 257 4.25 3.83 -29.31
C LYS A 257 2.87 3.26 -29.61
N ILE A 258 2.14 3.87 -30.54
CA ILE A 258 0.92 3.27 -31.10
C ILE A 258 1.39 2.07 -31.94
N PRO A 259 0.97 0.82 -31.63
CA PRO A 259 1.27 -0.31 -32.49
C PRO A 259 0.76 -0.02 -33.90
N PRO A 260 1.53 -0.30 -34.96
CA PRO A 260 1.05 -0.10 -36.32
C PRO A 260 -0.25 -0.87 -36.50
N LEU A 261 -1.32 -0.18 -36.90
CA LEU A 261 -2.55 -0.84 -37.33
C LEU A 261 -2.17 -1.70 -38.54
N MET A 262 -2.32 -3.02 -38.43
CA MET A 262 -2.29 -3.88 -39.61
C MET A 262 -3.51 -3.53 -40.45
N GLY A 263 -3.33 -2.59 -41.37
CA GLY A 263 -4.38 -2.21 -42.31
C GLY A 263 -4.77 -3.43 -43.13
N SER A 264 -6.08 -3.66 -43.27
CA SER A 264 -6.70 -4.65 -44.16
C SER A 264 -6.42 -4.39 -45.66
N ALA A 265 -5.44 -3.57 -45.99
CA ALA A 265 -4.99 -3.27 -47.34
C ALA A 265 -3.84 -4.20 -47.78
N THR A 266 -3.99 -5.49 -47.56
CA THR A 266 -3.34 -6.53 -48.37
C THR A 266 -4.43 -7.40 -48.98
N ARG A 267 -5.20 -6.80 -49.88
CA ARG A 267 -5.75 -7.49 -51.04
C ARG A 267 -5.08 -6.90 -52.27
N ARG A 268 -4.01 -7.54 -52.73
CA ARG A 268 -3.69 -7.73 -54.14
C ARG A 268 -3.10 -9.12 -54.28
#